data_AF-A0A6M0FK74-F1
#
_entry.id   AF-A0A6M0FK74-F1
#
_cell.length_a   1.000
_cell.length_b   1.000
_cell.length_c   1.000
_cell.angle_alpha   90.00
_cell.angle_beta   90.00
_cell.angle_gamma   90.00
#
_symmetry.space_group_name_H-M   'P 1'
#
loop_
_entity.id
_entity.type
_entity.pdbx_description
1 polymer ?
#
loop_
_entity_poly.entity_id
_entity_poly.type
_entity_poly.pdbx_seq_one_letter_code
_entity_poly.pdbx_strand_id
1 'polypeptide(L)'
;MSFGDYVSCGLCHTSEYDQKEAINVKKIPRDDEYQEIFNICVNSNDSEIATPFIQNLYKEFFQIVSNFNNSDYPYAQYLQKYWEELYKEVRENKNDKQLIKEWEPSVDIDKFKYAQMVSARGAEKLVIKFSCAFGYQVEDISIHQITEQSSDWKLGDIRLDQKTLLDVKNSRFTVNSKDSKAYSEFCVPKFKHKRTHQDEEKKEVYIVGVLSPYLQKQFIDGEEKLKGVENPKILGIFYQKLLEELKNIIGKKNLLEIDLSRLGNSNSYLPHWLFDYGDIFYEKQIEIVNNFKDFKTKLSDGKIPSWEKISIVGIKPLPLFILARENLPTEWESHLPKWKLEFINSLINIPLSPKKKIISLSHLYISILKHFLQMLEENNSEYNPQGYFDILYENSQRNRPLKIYDPLQTIEKFCETLQTLWKHREKTRLTEFKIFKFRHEGILQGKKASNESWKTIIAYCGGNIKGKGKCGYSPLIFGSQQNCPTCGHLICRQPDCQYCKQSCPSYQERKAQIEKQRLERS
;
A
#
# COMPACT_ATOMS: atom_id res chain seq x y z
N MET A 1 -27.89 -32.64 -54.96
CA MET A 1 -29.20 -32.15 -55.45
C MET A 1 -29.53 -30.84 -54.70
N SER A 2 -30.31 -29.88 -55.20
CA SER A 2 -30.67 -29.47 -56.58
C SER A 2 -31.80 -28.42 -56.49
N PHE A 3 -31.51 -27.11 -56.65
CA PHE A 3 -32.51 -25.99 -56.70
C PHE A 3 -33.33 -25.82 -55.38
N GLY A 4 -34.05 -24.73 -55.09
CA GLY A 4 -34.32 -23.42 -55.73
C GLY A 4 -35.62 -22.82 -55.11
N ASP A 5 -36.14 -21.63 -55.43
CA ASP A 5 -35.61 -20.38 -56.01
C ASP A 5 -36.68 -19.24 -55.88
N TYR A 6 -36.34 -17.95 -56.09
CA TYR A 6 -37.27 -16.78 -56.24
C TYR A 6 -38.21 -16.41 -55.05
N VAL A 7 -38.89 -15.26 -54.88
CA VAL A 7 -38.99 -13.86 -55.45
C VAL A 7 -39.73 -13.01 -54.36
N SER A 8 -39.73 -11.67 -54.24
CA SER A 8 -39.31 -10.48 -55.02
C SER A 8 -38.34 -9.59 -54.16
N CYS A 9 -37.83 -8.37 -54.45
CA CYS A 9 -38.16 -7.10 -55.14
C CYS A 9 -38.92 -6.02 -54.32
N GLY A 10 -38.31 -4.82 -54.21
CA GLY A 10 -38.84 -3.63 -53.53
C GLY A 10 -37.90 -2.41 -53.68
N LEU A 11 -38.04 -1.65 -54.76
CA LEU A 11 -37.21 -0.47 -55.08
C LEU A 11 -37.62 0.77 -54.25
N CYS A 12 -36.66 1.44 -53.62
CA CYS A 12 -36.80 2.83 -53.17
C CYS A 12 -35.47 3.62 -53.31
N HIS A 13 -35.52 4.65 -54.15
CA HIS A 13 -34.62 5.81 -54.33
C HIS A 13 -33.16 5.79 -53.84
N THR A 14 -32.29 6.05 -54.81
CA THR A 14 -30.96 6.65 -54.65
C THR A 14 -31.01 8.03 -53.99
N SER A 15 -30.06 8.31 -53.09
CA SER A 15 -29.64 9.67 -52.73
C SER A 15 -28.11 9.77 -52.79
N GLU A 16 -27.59 10.69 -53.60
CA GLU A 16 -26.16 10.87 -53.85
C GLU A 16 -25.47 11.59 -52.68
N TYR A 17 -24.96 10.87 -51.68
CA TYR A 17 -24.05 11.48 -50.67
C TYR A 17 -23.14 10.50 -49.91
N ASP A 18 -22.60 9.47 -50.58
CA ASP A 18 -21.62 8.54 -49.97
C ASP A 18 -20.34 8.39 -50.81
N GLN A 19 -19.46 9.38 -50.69
CA GLN A 19 -18.04 9.29 -51.10
C GLN A 19 -17.14 9.71 -49.94
N LYS A 20 -17.15 8.92 -48.86
CA LYS A 20 -16.02 8.91 -47.92
C LYS A 20 -14.87 8.13 -48.58
N GLU A 21 -13.87 8.86 -49.09
CA GLU A 21 -12.66 8.23 -49.60
C GLU A 21 -11.98 7.39 -48.50
N ALA A 22 -11.75 6.11 -48.77
CA ALA A 22 -11.02 5.24 -47.88
C ALA A 22 -9.53 5.61 -47.92
N ILE A 23 -9.10 6.49 -47.01
CA ILE A 23 -7.70 6.94 -46.88
C ILE A 23 -6.80 5.71 -46.76
N ASN A 24 -6.02 5.47 -47.82
CA ASN A 24 -5.22 4.25 -47.95
C ASN A 24 -3.92 4.40 -47.14
N VAL A 25 -3.97 4.00 -45.87
CA VAL A 25 -2.93 4.18 -44.82
C VAL A 25 -1.61 3.40 -45.07
N LYS A 26 -1.24 3.18 -46.33
CA LYS A 26 -0.02 2.48 -46.78
C LYS A 26 1.13 3.41 -47.19
N LYS A 27 0.91 4.74 -47.20
CA LYS A 27 1.98 5.74 -47.20
C LYS A 27 1.99 6.47 -45.86
N ILE A 28 3.18 6.70 -45.33
CA ILE A 28 3.41 7.65 -44.25
C ILE A 28 3.27 9.05 -44.89
N PRO A 29 2.37 9.93 -44.41
CA PRO A 29 2.26 11.29 -44.93
C PRO A 29 3.50 12.14 -44.61
N ARG A 30 3.58 13.34 -45.18
CA ARG A 30 4.58 14.36 -44.85
C ARG A 30 4.12 15.21 -43.65
N ASP A 31 5.04 15.86 -42.92
CA ASP A 31 4.71 16.58 -41.66
C ASP A 31 3.65 17.68 -41.82
N ASP A 32 3.51 18.24 -43.02
CA ASP A 32 2.45 19.16 -43.46
C ASP A 32 1.09 18.44 -43.57
N GLU A 33 1.04 17.31 -44.29
CA GLU A 33 -0.16 16.44 -44.41
C GLU A 33 -0.59 15.87 -43.05
N TYR A 34 0.36 15.61 -42.14
CA TYR A 34 0.11 15.17 -40.75
C TYR A 34 -0.75 16.18 -39.98
N GLN A 35 -0.47 17.48 -40.08
CA GLN A 35 -1.24 18.50 -39.34
C GLN A 35 -2.66 18.65 -39.88
N GLU A 36 -2.84 18.57 -41.20
CA GLU A 36 -4.16 18.68 -41.83
C GLU A 36 -5.06 17.50 -41.45
N ILE A 37 -4.54 16.26 -41.50
CA ILE A 37 -5.25 15.06 -41.03
C ILE A 37 -5.54 15.14 -39.52
N PHE A 38 -4.59 15.59 -38.70
CA PHE A 38 -4.80 15.75 -37.26
C PHE A 38 -5.94 16.73 -36.96
N ASN A 39 -5.95 17.89 -37.62
CA ASN A 39 -7.00 18.89 -37.45
C ASN A 39 -8.38 18.36 -37.90
N ILE A 40 -8.46 17.60 -38.99
CA ILE A 40 -9.70 16.97 -39.44
C ILE A 40 -10.23 15.99 -38.38
N CYS A 41 -9.38 15.10 -37.86
CA CYS A 41 -9.78 14.08 -36.88
C CYS A 41 -10.13 14.66 -35.49
N VAL A 42 -9.46 15.73 -35.07
CA VAL A 42 -9.79 16.44 -33.82
C VAL A 42 -11.11 17.21 -33.96
N ASN A 43 -11.32 17.92 -35.07
CA ASN A 43 -12.55 18.67 -35.31
C ASN A 43 -13.78 17.77 -35.53
N SER A 44 -13.61 16.50 -35.93
CA SER A 44 -14.69 15.52 -36.02
C SER A 44 -15.01 14.81 -34.70
N ASN A 45 -14.24 15.04 -33.62
CA ASN A 45 -14.27 14.28 -32.36
C ASN A 45 -14.07 12.75 -32.54
N ASP A 46 -13.49 12.30 -33.65
CA ASP A 46 -13.32 10.87 -33.95
C ASP A 46 -12.05 10.32 -33.29
N SER A 47 -12.18 9.95 -32.01
CA SER A 47 -11.10 9.42 -31.20
C SER A 47 -10.59 8.05 -31.67
N GLU A 48 -11.40 7.28 -32.40
CA GLU A 48 -11.00 5.99 -32.97
C GLU A 48 -10.03 6.19 -34.15
N ILE A 49 -10.26 7.19 -35.00
CA ILE A 49 -9.34 7.55 -36.09
C ILE A 49 -8.11 8.30 -35.55
N ALA A 50 -8.27 9.21 -34.61
CA ALA A 50 -7.16 10.02 -34.09
C ALA A 50 -6.13 9.21 -33.27
N THR A 51 -6.56 8.20 -32.52
CA THR A 51 -5.70 7.48 -31.56
C THR A 51 -4.50 6.77 -32.21
N PRO A 52 -4.65 5.92 -33.25
CA PRO A 52 -3.52 5.22 -33.88
C PRO A 52 -2.49 6.19 -34.49
N PHE A 53 -2.96 7.32 -35.02
CA PHE A 53 -2.12 8.37 -35.61
C PHE A 53 -1.26 9.07 -34.55
N ILE A 54 -1.86 9.51 -33.44
CA ILE A 54 -1.14 10.11 -32.31
C ILE A 54 -0.16 9.08 -31.71
N GLN A 55 -0.60 7.83 -31.54
CA GLN A 55 0.25 6.74 -31.05
C GLN A 55 1.48 6.49 -31.94
N ASN A 56 1.36 6.62 -33.26
CA ASN A 56 2.51 6.49 -34.17
C ASN A 56 3.46 7.70 -34.08
N LEU A 57 2.93 8.93 -34.01
CA LEU A 57 3.72 10.16 -33.96
C LEU A 57 4.61 10.26 -32.70
N TYR A 58 4.11 9.78 -31.55
CA TYR A 58 4.84 9.76 -30.27
C TYR A 58 5.14 8.32 -29.79
N LYS A 59 5.38 7.41 -30.74
CA LYS A 59 5.51 5.96 -30.50
C LYS A 59 6.48 5.58 -29.38
N GLU A 60 7.63 6.24 -29.31
CA GLU A 60 8.65 5.95 -28.28
C GLU A 60 8.16 6.31 -26.87
N PHE A 61 7.57 7.50 -26.70
CA PHE A 61 6.94 7.92 -25.44
C PHE A 61 5.82 6.96 -25.01
N PHE A 62 4.90 6.62 -25.92
CA PHE A 62 3.82 5.69 -25.61
C PHE A 62 4.32 4.26 -25.36
N GLN A 63 5.41 3.83 -26.00
CA GLN A 63 6.04 2.54 -25.70
C GLN A 63 6.65 2.53 -24.30
N ILE A 64 7.31 3.61 -23.86
CA ILE A 64 7.86 3.72 -22.49
C ILE A 64 6.73 3.74 -21.45
N VAL A 65 5.66 4.51 -21.68
CA VAL A 65 4.48 4.51 -20.78
C VAL A 65 3.75 3.16 -20.80
N SER A 66 3.67 2.48 -21.95
CA SER A 66 3.11 1.13 -22.05
C SER A 66 3.97 0.10 -21.31
N ASN A 67 5.30 0.16 -21.46
CA ASN A 67 6.23 -0.69 -20.71
C ASN A 67 6.08 -0.45 -19.19
N PHE A 68 5.95 0.80 -18.77
CA PHE A 68 5.67 1.15 -17.38
C PHE A 68 4.35 0.53 -16.90
N ASN A 69 3.25 0.79 -17.61
CA ASN A 69 1.90 0.31 -17.27
C ASN A 69 1.77 -1.22 -17.31
N ASN A 70 2.57 -1.91 -18.12
CA ASN A 70 2.62 -3.37 -18.19
C ASN A 70 3.77 -3.99 -17.35
N SER A 71 4.49 -3.19 -16.56
CA SER A 71 5.58 -3.70 -15.74
C SER A 71 5.08 -4.51 -14.53
N ASP A 72 5.63 -5.72 -14.41
CA ASP A 72 5.48 -6.64 -13.26
C ASP A 72 6.75 -6.66 -12.40
N TYR A 73 6.66 -7.36 -11.26
CA TYR A 73 7.73 -7.52 -10.28
C TYR A 73 8.26 -8.96 -10.38
N PRO A 74 9.53 -9.20 -10.79
CA PRO A 74 10.02 -10.54 -11.13
C PRO A 74 9.88 -11.57 -10.00
N TYR A 75 9.88 -11.10 -8.75
CA TYR A 75 9.88 -11.92 -7.55
C TYR A 75 8.54 -11.97 -6.79
N ALA A 76 7.46 -11.36 -7.32
CA ALA A 76 6.16 -11.32 -6.65
C ALA A 76 5.60 -12.70 -6.27
N GLN A 77 5.86 -13.73 -7.11
CA GLN A 77 5.47 -15.11 -6.85
C GLN A 77 6.08 -15.72 -5.57
N TYR A 78 7.21 -15.20 -5.10
CA TYR A 78 7.91 -15.68 -3.90
C TYR A 78 7.47 -14.97 -2.61
N LEU A 79 6.65 -13.92 -2.70
CA LEU A 79 6.14 -13.18 -1.54
C LEU A 79 5.12 -13.97 -0.71
N GLN A 80 4.56 -15.05 -1.25
CA GLN A 80 3.55 -15.87 -0.61
C GLN A 80 3.81 -17.36 -0.86
N LYS A 81 3.34 -18.20 0.06
CA LYS A 81 3.35 -19.66 -0.08
C LYS A 81 2.01 -20.22 0.37
N TYR A 82 1.58 -21.35 -0.20
CA TYR A 82 0.35 -22.00 0.24
C TYR A 82 0.45 -22.39 1.72
N TRP A 83 -0.53 -21.98 2.52
CA TRP A 83 -0.42 -22.03 3.98
C TRP A 83 -0.34 -23.46 4.53
N GLU A 84 -1.07 -24.42 3.93
CA GLU A 84 -1.01 -25.84 4.32
C GLU A 84 0.38 -26.42 4.07
N GLU A 85 0.99 -26.10 2.91
CA GLU A 85 2.34 -26.56 2.53
C GLU A 85 3.40 -25.98 3.48
N LEU A 86 3.39 -24.66 3.71
CA LEU A 86 4.35 -23.97 4.57
C LEU A 86 4.28 -24.46 6.02
N TYR A 87 3.08 -24.62 6.57
CA TYR A 87 2.92 -25.06 7.95
C TYR A 87 3.07 -26.58 8.11
N LYS A 88 2.84 -27.37 7.05
CA LYS A 88 3.21 -28.80 7.02
C LYS A 88 4.72 -28.98 7.11
N GLU A 89 5.52 -28.25 6.33
CA GLU A 89 6.99 -28.33 6.37
C GLU A 89 7.55 -28.07 7.77
N VAL A 90 7.08 -26.99 8.42
CA VAL A 90 7.43 -26.65 9.82
C VAL A 90 7.00 -27.75 10.80
N ARG A 91 5.86 -28.42 10.55
CA ARG A 91 5.36 -29.55 11.35
C ARG A 91 5.91 -30.93 10.96
N GLU A 92 6.79 -31.03 9.98
CA GLU A 92 7.48 -32.28 9.64
C GLU A 92 8.96 -32.22 10.00
N ASN A 93 9.60 -31.04 9.88
CA ASN A 93 10.97 -30.80 10.32
C ASN A 93 11.13 -30.99 11.85
N LYS A 94 12.14 -31.80 12.26
CA LYS A 94 12.44 -32.07 13.68
C LYS A 94 13.01 -30.86 14.42
N ASN A 95 13.91 -30.13 13.78
CA ASN A 95 14.60 -29.00 14.39
C ASN A 95 13.63 -27.82 14.58
N ASP A 96 12.74 -27.59 13.61
CA ASP A 96 11.71 -26.54 13.74
C ASP A 96 10.69 -26.85 14.86
N LYS A 97 10.35 -28.12 15.10
CA LYS A 97 9.55 -28.54 16.27
C LYS A 97 10.26 -28.27 17.59
N GLN A 98 11.55 -28.60 17.67
CA GLN A 98 12.34 -28.39 18.88
C GLN A 98 12.48 -26.89 19.19
N LEU A 99 12.74 -26.07 18.17
CA LEU A 99 12.79 -24.61 18.28
C LEU A 99 11.45 -24.01 18.75
N ILE A 100 10.33 -24.51 18.22
CA ILE A 100 8.98 -24.09 18.64
C ILE A 100 8.70 -24.40 20.12
N LYS A 101 9.25 -25.51 20.66
CA LYS A 101 9.16 -25.86 22.09
C LYS A 101 10.10 -25.03 22.95
N GLU A 102 11.28 -24.70 22.46
CA GLU A 102 12.24 -23.79 23.13
C GLU A 102 11.66 -22.39 23.31
N TRP A 103 10.97 -21.87 22.30
CA TRP A 103 10.30 -20.56 22.36
C TRP A 103 9.11 -20.50 23.32
N GLU A 104 8.42 -21.62 23.53
CA GLU A 104 7.18 -21.67 24.29
C GLU A 104 6.91 -23.11 24.79
N PRO A 105 7.43 -23.49 25.97
CA PRO A 105 7.25 -24.84 26.49
C PRO A 105 5.79 -25.28 26.69
N SER A 106 4.83 -24.35 26.72
CA SER A 106 3.40 -24.67 26.85
C SER A 106 2.70 -25.11 25.55
N VAL A 107 3.38 -25.11 24.38
CA VAL A 107 2.74 -25.44 23.08
C VAL A 107 2.08 -26.82 23.00
N ASP A 108 2.49 -27.81 23.79
CA ASP A 108 1.84 -29.12 23.81
C ASP A 108 0.44 -29.09 24.50
N ILE A 109 0.14 -28.01 25.24
CA ILE A 109 -1.09 -27.82 26.02
C ILE A 109 -1.92 -26.66 25.45
N ASP A 110 -1.30 -25.49 25.25
CA ASP A 110 -1.97 -24.30 24.72
C ASP A 110 -2.03 -24.33 23.18
N LYS A 111 -3.18 -24.78 22.66
CA LYS A 111 -3.50 -24.84 21.22
C LYS A 111 -3.40 -23.48 20.51
N PHE A 112 -3.56 -22.34 21.20
CA PHE A 112 -3.43 -21.01 20.62
C PHE A 112 -1.97 -20.56 20.53
N LYS A 113 -1.16 -20.86 21.55
CA LYS A 113 0.29 -20.67 21.52
C LYS A 113 0.96 -21.54 20.47
N TYR A 114 0.60 -22.83 20.38
CA TYR A 114 1.05 -23.72 19.30
C TYR A 114 0.84 -23.09 17.92
N ALA A 115 -0.39 -22.67 17.65
CA ALA A 115 -0.77 -22.02 16.38
C ALA A 115 -0.04 -20.69 16.14
N GLN A 116 0.36 -19.97 17.20
CA GLN A 116 1.16 -18.75 17.10
C GLN A 116 2.62 -19.05 16.74
N MET A 117 3.24 -20.06 17.37
CA MET A 117 4.64 -20.41 17.14
C MET A 117 4.86 -21.05 15.77
N VAL A 118 3.99 -21.98 15.34
CA VAL A 118 4.04 -22.55 13.97
C VAL A 118 3.88 -21.45 12.92
N SER A 119 2.97 -20.50 13.14
CA SER A 119 2.79 -19.36 12.24
C SER A 119 4.02 -18.44 12.21
N ALA A 120 4.68 -18.21 13.35
CA ALA A 120 5.91 -17.41 13.43
C ALA A 120 7.10 -18.10 12.71
N ARG A 121 7.33 -19.40 12.96
CA ARG A 121 8.40 -20.14 12.29
C ARG A 121 8.14 -20.28 10.79
N GLY A 122 6.88 -20.46 10.38
CA GLY A 122 6.50 -20.44 8.97
C GLY A 122 6.78 -19.08 8.29
N ALA A 123 6.59 -17.96 9.00
CA ALA A 123 6.97 -16.65 8.47
C ALA A 123 8.48 -16.53 8.22
N GLU A 124 9.33 -17.03 9.11
CA GLU A 124 10.79 -17.09 8.89
C GLU A 124 11.14 -17.95 7.66
N LYS A 125 10.56 -19.16 7.55
CA LYS A 125 10.80 -20.05 6.39
C LYS A 125 10.36 -19.42 5.06
N LEU A 126 9.26 -18.65 5.05
CA LEU A 126 8.82 -17.90 3.88
C LEU A 126 9.84 -16.81 3.50
N VAL A 127 10.37 -16.05 4.48
CA VAL A 127 11.41 -15.05 4.23
C VAL A 127 12.71 -15.70 3.74
N ILE A 128 13.12 -16.85 4.29
CA ILE A 128 14.27 -17.63 3.79
C ILE A 128 14.07 -17.97 2.31
N LYS A 129 12.92 -18.56 1.94
CA LYS A 129 12.63 -18.92 0.53
C LYS A 129 12.66 -17.69 -0.39
N PHE A 130 12.14 -16.55 0.06
CA PHE A 130 12.16 -15.29 -0.69
C PHE A 130 13.57 -14.72 -0.85
N SER A 131 14.39 -14.72 0.20
CA SER A 131 15.79 -14.28 0.12
C SER A 131 16.65 -15.18 -0.77
N CYS A 132 16.45 -16.51 -0.74
CA CYS A 132 17.11 -17.43 -1.68
C CYS A 132 16.72 -17.13 -3.13
N ALA A 133 15.46 -16.72 -3.39
CA ALA A 133 15.01 -16.38 -4.73
C ALA A 133 15.67 -15.11 -5.30
N PHE A 134 16.14 -14.18 -4.45
CA PHE A 134 17.00 -13.06 -4.85
C PHE A 134 18.48 -13.46 -5.09
N GLY A 135 18.84 -14.73 -4.92
CA GLY A 135 20.22 -15.22 -5.10
C GLY A 135 21.14 -15.04 -3.89
N TYR A 136 20.63 -14.57 -2.75
CA TYR A 136 21.41 -14.45 -1.51
C TYR A 136 21.84 -15.82 -0.96
N GLN A 137 23.01 -15.86 -0.32
CA GLN A 137 23.38 -16.98 0.54
C GLN A 137 22.68 -16.81 1.89
N VAL A 138 21.70 -17.68 2.19
CA VAL A 138 20.80 -17.53 3.35
C VAL A 138 21.12 -18.55 4.44
N GLU A 139 21.27 -18.06 5.66
CA GLU A 139 21.58 -18.85 6.85
C GLU A 139 20.45 -18.67 7.90
N ASP A 140 19.83 -19.79 8.28
CA ASP A 140 18.69 -19.88 9.21
C ASP A 140 19.17 -19.77 10.67
N ILE A 141 19.72 -18.61 11.03
CA ILE A 141 20.36 -18.44 12.35
C ILE A 141 19.40 -18.61 13.53
N SER A 142 18.08 -18.46 13.35
CA SER A 142 17.07 -18.82 14.36
C SER A 142 17.25 -20.25 14.88
N ILE A 143 17.71 -21.21 14.06
CA ILE A 143 17.95 -22.59 14.50
C ILE A 143 19.15 -22.74 15.46
N HIS A 144 20.05 -21.76 15.51
CA HIS A 144 21.22 -21.77 16.41
C HIS A 144 20.86 -21.58 17.89
N GLN A 145 19.58 -21.33 18.21
CA GLN A 145 19.03 -21.47 19.56
C GLN A 145 19.10 -22.92 20.08
N ILE A 146 19.02 -23.92 19.18
CA ILE A 146 19.01 -25.35 19.55
C ILE A 146 20.20 -26.16 19.02
N THR A 147 20.97 -25.61 18.08
CA THR A 147 22.24 -26.22 17.60
C THR A 147 23.49 -25.60 18.21
N GLU A 148 23.35 -24.50 18.96
CA GLU A 148 24.42 -23.72 19.62
C GLU A 148 25.54 -23.17 18.70
N GLN A 149 25.43 -23.37 17.38
CA GLN A 149 26.44 -23.01 16.37
C GLN A 149 26.78 -21.50 16.31
N SER A 150 25.92 -20.63 16.87
CA SER A 150 26.18 -19.20 16.99
C SER A 150 25.27 -18.56 18.04
N SER A 151 25.64 -17.39 18.55
CA SER A 151 24.78 -16.55 19.42
C SER A 151 24.15 -15.36 18.69
N ASP A 152 24.42 -15.21 17.38
CA ASP A 152 23.89 -14.13 16.51
C ASP A 152 22.36 -14.14 16.40
N TRP A 153 21.69 -15.26 16.75
CA TRP A 153 20.22 -15.34 16.85
C TRP A 153 19.61 -14.32 17.81
N LYS A 154 20.38 -13.86 18.79
CA LYS A 154 19.98 -12.78 19.71
C LYS A 154 19.84 -11.43 18.97
N LEU A 155 20.46 -11.29 17.80
CA LEU A 155 20.46 -10.10 16.96
C LEU A 155 19.49 -10.19 15.76
N GLY A 156 19.09 -11.38 15.32
CA GLY A 156 18.16 -11.56 14.20
C GLY A 156 17.91 -13.04 13.92
N ASP A 157 16.98 -13.31 13.01
CA ASP A 157 16.41 -14.63 12.78
C ASP A 157 17.00 -15.29 11.52
N ILE A 158 17.51 -14.48 10.58
CA ILE A 158 18.13 -14.89 9.31
C ILE A 158 19.40 -14.05 9.06
N ARG A 159 20.45 -14.65 8.48
CA ARG A 159 21.63 -13.94 7.97
C ARG A 159 21.73 -14.10 6.43
N LEU A 160 22.05 -13.02 5.72
CA LEU A 160 22.33 -13.00 4.27
C LEU A 160 23.81 -12.70 4.02
N ASP A 161 24.43 -13.42 3.09
CA ASP A 161 25.81 -13.24 2.59
C ASP A 161 26.85 -13.09 3.72
N GLN A 162 26.66 -13.84 4.81
CA GLN A 162 27.45 -13.79 6.05
C GLN A 162 27.50 -12.41 6.76
N LYS A 163 26.76 -11.40 6.28
CA LYS A 163 26.93 -9.98 6.67
C LYS A 163 25.65 -9.32 7.20
N THR A 164 24.56 -9.45 6.46
CA THR A 164 23.31 -8.73 6.74
C THR A 164 22.41 -9.57 7.64
N LEU A 165 21.85 -8.99 8.70
CA LEU A 165 20.90 -9.65 9.58
C LEU A 165 19.47 -9.17 9.30
N LEU A 166 18.52 -10.11 9.32
CA LEU A 166 17.08 -9.86 9.25
C LEU A 166 16.41 -10.30 10.57
N ASP A 167 15.47 -9.51 11.05
CA ASP A 167 14.61 -9.75 12.22
C ASP A 167 13.16 -9.85 11.70
N VAL A 168 12.65 -11.08 11.55
CA VAL A 168 11.34 -11.36 10.95
C VAL A 168 10.25 -11.09 11.98
N LYS A 169 9.19 -10.37 11.60
CA LYS A 169 8.05 -10.10 12.47
C LYS A 169 6.78 -10.59 11.80
N ASN A 170 6.17 -11.59 12.43
CA ASN A 170 4.91 -12.18 12.01
C ASN A 170 3.73 -11.45 12.65
N SER A 171 2.70 -11.20 11.86
CA SER A 171 1.39 -10.68 12.25
C SER A 171 0.33 -11.67 11.79
N ARG A 172 -0.82 -11.73 12.48
CA ARG A 172 -1.99 -12.47 11.99
C ARG A 172 -3.14 -11.49 11.67
N PHE A 173 -3.97 -11.83 10.68
CA PHE A 173 -5.24 -11.11 10.46
C PHE A 173 -6.13 -11.16 11.72
N THR A 174 -7.10 -10.25 11.82
CA THR A 174 -8.08 -10.25 12.92
C THR A 174 -9.35 -11.03 12.55
N VAL A 175 -9.89 -11.79 13.50
CA VAL A 175 -10.96 -12.79 13.27
C VAL A 175 -12.21 -12.23 12.56
N ASN A 176 -12.54 -10.97 12.80
CA ASN A 176 -13.76 -10.33 12.27
C ASN A 176 -13.52 -9.48 11.01
N SER A 177 -12.30 -9.48 10.43
CA SER A 177 -11.94 -8.59 9.32
C SER A 177 -12.32 -9.12 7.94
N LYS A 178 -13.57 -9.57 7.75
CA LYS A 178 -14.06 -10.07 6.45
C LYS A 178 -13.89 -9.03 5.33
N ASP A 179 -14.20 -7.77 5.62
CA ASP A 179 -14.18 -6.69 4.64
C ASP A 179 -12.85 -5.90 4.66
N SER A 180 -12.23 -5.79 5.84
CA SER A 180 -11.14 -4.84 6.09
C SER A 180 -9.72 -5.42 6.01
N LYS A 181 -9.56 -6.75 5.98
CA LYS A 181 -8.26 -7.45 6.10
C LYS A 181 -7.38 -6.92 7.26
N ALA A 182 -8.02 -6.46 8.33
CA ALA A 182 -7.40 -5.70 9.41
C ALA A 182 -6.29 -6.48 10.13
N TYR A 183 -5.11 -5.89 10.01
CA TYR A 183 -3.79 -6.35 10.41
C TYR A 183 -3.53 -6.21 11.92
N SER A 184 -2.90 -7.21 12.55
CA SER A 184 -2.34 -7.07 13.92
C SER A 184 -0.94 -6.43 13.89
N GLU A 185 -0.49 -5.76 14.96
CA GLU A 185 0.77 -5.01 14.89
C GLU A 185 2.03 -5.89 14.86
N PHE A 186 3.03 -5.50 14.06
CA PHE A 186 4.42 -5.91 14.27
C PHE A 186 4.98 -5.20 15.52
N CYS A 187 5.03 -5.92 16.63
CA CYS A 187 5.66 -5.49 17.87
C CYS A 187 7.19 -5.65 17.76
N VAL A 188 7.93 -4.55 17.85
CA VAL A 188 9.39 -4.50 17.85
C VAL A 188 9.85 -3.99 19.21
N PRO A 189 10.31 -4.86 20.14
CA PRO A 189 10.69 -4.43 21.48
C PRO A 189 11.89 -3.49 21.52
N LYS A 190 12.83 -3.65 20.58
CA LYS A 190 14.04 -2.83 20.44
C LYS A 190 14.60 -2.95 19.02
N PHE A 191 15.05 -1.85 18.43
CA PHE A 191 15.80 -1.89 17.17
C PHE A 191 17.21 -2.45 17.43
N LYS A 192 17.49 -3.61 16.82
CA LYS A 192 18.73 -4.36 17.00
C LYS A 192 19.82 -3.82 16.07
N HIS A 193 21.08 -3.90 16.50
CA HIS A 193 22.26 -3.40 15.77
C HIS A 193 23.43 -4.35 15.98
N LYS A 194 24.18 -4.68 14.92
CA LYS A 194 25.44 -5.43 15.03
C LYS A 194 26.61 -4.46 15.15
N ARG A 195 27.50 -4.71 16.13
CA ARG A 195 28.82 -4.04 16.22
C ARG A 195 29.79 -4.78 15.28
N THR A 196 30.57 -4.03 14.51
CA THR A 196 31.67 -4.55 13.70
C THR A 196 33.00 -4.09 14.27
N HIS A 197 34.00 -4.97 14.31
CA HIS A 197 35.32 -4.67 14.91
C HIS A 197 36.20 -3.74 14.05
N GLN A 198 35.76 -3.38 12.83
CA GLN A 198 36.54 -2.65 11.83
C GLN A 198 35.88 -1.33 11.39
N ASP A 199 34.62 -1.08 11.75
CA ASP A 199 33.89 0.15 11.46
C ASP A 199 33.24 0.66 12.75
N GLU A 200 33.35 1.95 13.05
CA GLU A 200 32.58 2.59 14.14
C GLU A 200 31.07 2.65 13.83
N GLU A 201 30.69 2.45 12.56
CA GLU A 201 29.29 2.34 12.14
C GLU A 201 28.63 1.05 12.66
N LYS A 202 27.63 1.24 13.53
CA LYS A 202 26.70 0.17 13.95
C LYS A 202 25.81 -0.21 12.78
N LYS A 203 25.88 -1.45 12.31
CA LYS A 203 25.05 -1.93 11.19
C LYS A 203 23.67 -2.30 11.71
N GLU A 204 22.64 -1.60 11.22
CA GLU A 204 21.23 -1.85 11.55
C GLU A 204 20.83 -3.29 11.20
N VAL A 205 19.96 -3.91 12.00
CA VAL A 205 19.27 -5.14 11.63
C VAL A 205 17.98 -4.76 10.91
N TYR A 206 17.77 -5.33 9.72
CA TYR A 206 16.57 -5.08 8.93
C TYR A 206 15.39 -5.86 9.49
N ILE A 207 14.18 -5.29 9.48
CA ILE A 207 12.98 -5.94 9.99
C ILE A 207 12.09 -6.35 8.82
N VAL A 208 11.71 -7.63 8.74
CA VAL A 208 10.90 -8.15 7.62
C VAL A 208 9.49 -8.44 8.12
N GLY A 209 8.50 -7.76 7.54
CA GLY A 209 7.10 -7.88 7.93
C GLY A 209 6.41 -9.02 7.19
N VAL A 210 5.76 -9.94 7.91
CA VAL A 210 4.99 -11.05 7.33
C VAL A 210 3.57 -11.11 7.92
N LEU A 211 2.55 -11.11 7.07
CA LEU A 211 1.15 -11.23 7.49
C LEU A 211 0.61 -12.63 7.17
N SER A 212 0.27 -13.37 8.22
CA SER A 212 -0.22 -14.75 8.21
C SER A 212 -1.74 -14.84 8.42
N PRO A 213 -2.39 -15.93 7.97
CA PRO A 213 -3.76 -16.25 8.35
C PRO A 213 -3.91 -16.44 9.86
N TYR A 214 -5.07 -16.06 10.40
CA TYR A 214 -5.46 -16.43 11.76
C TYR A 214 -6.04 -17.85 11.74
N LEU A 215 -5.19 -18.83 12.06
CA LEU A 215 -5.58 -20.23 12.17
C LEU A 215 -5.47 -20.72 13.61
N GLN A 216 -6.30 -21.71 13.93
CA GLN A 216 -6.25 -22.51 15.16
C GLN A 216 -5.50 -23.82 14.89
N LYS A 217 -5.09 -24.52 15.96
CA LYS A 217 -4.37 -25.81 15.87
C LYS A 217 -4.99 -26.77 14.84
N GLN A 218 -6.30 -27.04 14.93
CA GLN A 218 -6.98 -28.03 14.07
C GLN A 218 -6.82 -27.79 12.56
N PHE A 219 -6.81 -26.52 12.14
CA PHE A 219 -6.58 -26.16 10.73
C PHE A 219 -5.10 -26.26 10.35
N ILE A 220 -4.20 -25.77 11.22
CA ILE A 220 -2.74 -25.90 11.03
C ILE A 220 -2.31 -27.36 10.94
N ASP A 221 -2.94 -28.23 11.73
CA ASP A 221 -2.60 -29.65 11.77
C ASP A 221 -3.17 -30.47 10.61
N GLY A 222 -4.21 -29.97 9.95
CA GLY A 222 -4.97 -30.71 8.94
C GLY A 222 -6.06 -31.62 9.52
N GLU A 223 -6.37 -31.46 10.81
CA GLU A 223 -7.51 -32.11 11.49
C GLU A 223 -8.85 -31.63 10.87
N GLU A 224 -8.92 -30.35 10.47
CA GLU A 224 -10.05 -29.74 9.77
C GLU A 224 -9.61 -28.92 8.55
N LYS A 225 -10.48 -28.82 7.52
CA LYS A 225 -10.22 -28.02 6.31
C LYS A 225 -10.98 -26.70 6.34
N LEU A 226 -10.28 -25.59 6.13
CA LEU A 226 -10.90 -24.26 5.99
C LEU A 226 -10.78 -23.75 4.53
N LYS A 227 -11.90 -23.30 3.94
CA LYS A 227 -11.91 -22.69 2.61
C LYS A 227 -11.72 -21.16 2.71
N GLY A 228 -11.09 -20.56 1.69
CA GLY A 228 -10.94 -19.10 1.59
C GLY A 228 -9.89 -18.48 2.51
N VAL A 229 -8.89 -19.25 2.95
CA VAL A 229 -7.77 -18.77 3.76
C VAL A 229 -6.81 -17.93 2.90
N GLU A 230 -6.49 -16.72 3.36
CA GLU A 230 -5.39 -15.90 2.81
C GLU A 230 -4.03 -16.56 3.11
N ASN A 231 -3.20 -16.71 2.09
CA ASN A 231 -1.84 -17.22 2.27
C ASN A 231 -0.95 -16.24 3.07
N PRO A 232 0.01 -16.74 3.87
CA PRO A 232 1.09 -15.93 4.43
C PRO A 232 1.79 -15.09 3.36
N LYS A 233 1.98 -13.80 3.65
CA LYS A 233 2.52 -12.79 2.72
C LYS A 233 3.60 -11.93 3.34
N ILE A 234 4.75 -11.84 2.69
CA ILE A 234 5.79 -10.85 3.00
C ILE A 234 5.30 -9.47 2.54
N LEU A 235 5.26 -8.51 3.46
CA LEU A 235 4.86 -7.12 3.21
C LEU A 235 6.03 -6.21 2.82
N GLY A 236 7.25 -6.71 2.94
CA GLY A 236 8.49 -5.98 2.63
C GLY A 236 9.45 -5.90 3.82
N ILE A 237 10.40 -4.99 3.72
CA ILE A 237 11.51 -4.78 4.64
C ILE A 237 11.43 -3.33 5.18
N PHE A 238 11.76 -3.17 6.45
CA PHE A 238 11.90 -1.90 7.15
C PHE A 238 13.29 -1.80 7.81
N TYR A 239 13.81 -0.58 7.99
CA TYR A 239 15.07 -0.29 8.70
C TYR A 239 14.93 1.02 9.48
N GLN A 240 15.61 1.17 10.62
CA GLN A 240 15.29 2.26 11.57
C GLN A 240 15.53 3.64 10.94
N LYS A 241 16.61 3.82 10.17
CA LYS A 241 16.90 5.09 9.48
C LYS A 241 15.76 5.59 8.59
N LEU A 242 14.94 4.71 7.98
CA LEU A 242 13.77 5.11 7.18
C LEU A 242 12.74 5.88 8.00
N LEU A 243 12.55 5.53 9.27
CA LEU A 243 11.60 6.25 10.14
C LEU A 243 12.08 7.67 10.45
N GLU A 244 13.38 7.87 10.63
CA GLU A 244 13.96 9.20 10.85
C GLU A 244 13.96 10.04 9.55
N GLU A 245 14.19 9.41 8.39
CA GLU A 245 13.99 10.02 7.06
C GLU A 245 12.53 10.51 6.90
N LEU A 246 11.54 9.68 7.23
CA LEU A 246 10.11 10.03 7.15
C LEU A 246 9.69 11.09 8.17
N LYS A 247 10.21 11.07 9.41
CA LYS A 247 9.99 12.15 10.40
C LYS A 247 10.52 13.49 9.87
N ASN A 248 11.72 13.50 9.27
CA ASN A 248 12.32 14.71 8.71
C ASN A 248 11.55 15.31 7.52
N ILE A 249 10.87 14.47 6.72
CA ILE A 249 9.97 14.91 5.65
C ILE A 249 8.75 15.68 6.20
N ILE A 250 8.30 15.35 7.41
CA ILE A 250 7.11 15.92 8.04
C ILE A 250 7.44 17.13 8.93
N GLY A 251 8.48 17.02 9.77
CA GLY A 251 8.74 17.92 10.91
C GLY A 251 8.93 19.40 10.55
N LYS A 252 9.27 19.71 9.29
CA LYS A 252 9.55 21.08 8.79
C LYS A 252 8.44 22.14 8.99
N LYS A 253 7.23 21.76 9.43
CA LYS A 253 6.13 22.70 9.75
C LYS A 253 5.53 22.53 11.17
N ASN A 254 6.01 21.59 12.00
CA ASN A 254 5.38 21.20 13.30
C ASN A 254 3.90 20.76 13.26
N LEU A 255 3.25 20.76 12.09
CA LEU A 255 1.84 20.41 11.88
C LEU A 255 1.50 18.96 12.30
N LEU A 256 2.45 18.03 12.13
CA LEU A 256 2.25 16.60 12.33
C LEU A 256 3.46 15.95 13.02
N GLU A 257 3.20 15.10 14.00
CA GLU A 257 4.18 14.26 14.71
C GLU A 257 3.94 12.76 14.39
N ILE A 258 5.01 11.96 14.22
CA ILE A 258 4.93 10.48 14.22
C ILE A 258 5.35 9.93 15.58
N ASP A 259 4.47 9.13 16.20
CA ASP A 259 4.71 8.44 17.48
C ASP A 259 4.38 6.94 17.38
N LEU A 260 5.40 6.09 17.18
CA LEU A 260 5.22 4.64 17.11
C LEU A 260 5.19 3.93 18.49
N SER A 261 5.19 4.67 19.60
CA SER A 261 5.24 4.12 20.96
C SER A 261 3.84 3.91 21.56
N ARG A 262 3.63 2.84 22.32
CA ARG A 262 2.40 2.67 23.11
C ARG A 262 2.53 3.40 24.46
N LEU A 263 1.45 4.03 24.92
CA LEU A 263 1.42 4.68 26.23
C LEU A 263 1.77 3.67 27.33
N GLY A 264 2.87 3.91 28.06
CA GLY A 264 3.39 3.03 29.10
C GLY A 264 4.15 1.79 28.60
N ASN A 265 4.59 1.76 27.32
CA ASN A 265 5.33 0.62 26.76
C ASN A 265 6.40 1.10 25.77
N SER A 266 7.66 0.70 26.03
CA SER A 266 8.85 1.06 25.23
C SER A 266 8.90 0.42 23.84
N ASN A 267 8.11 -0.62 23.60
CA ASN A 267 8.10 -1.32 22.32
C ASN A 267 7.56 -0.41 21.20
N SER A 268 8.21 -0.45 20.04
CA SER A 268 7.72 0.19 18.82
C SER A 268 6.70 -0.72 18.13
N TYR A 269 5.61 -0.14 17.63
CA TYR A 269 4.55 -0.87 16.93
C TYR A 269 4.46 -0.40 15.49
N LEU A 270 5.12 -1.14 14.58
CA LEU A 270 5.25 -0.75 13.18
C LEU A 270 3.94 -1.01 12.42
N PRO A 271 3.31 -0.01 11.77
CA PRO A 271 2.22 -0.24 10.83
C PRO A 271 2.73 -0.79 9.48
N HIS A 272 1.87 -1.48 8.73
CA HIS A 272 2.22 -2.15 7.48
C HIS A 272 2.76 -1.21 6.38
N TRP A 273 2.35 0.08 6.35
CA TRP A 273 2.83 1.05 5.36
C TRP A 273 4.33 1.41 5.50
N LEU A 274 4.99 1.01 6.58
CA LEU A 274 6.46 1.16 6.74
C LEU A 274 7.27 0.10 5.98
N PHE A 275 6.64 -0.93 5.44
CA PHE A 275 7.32 -2.04 4.76
C PHE A 275 7.23 -1.85 3.25
N ASP A 276 8.35 -2.05 2.58
CA ASP A 276 8.44 -2.05 1.12
C ASP A 276 9.66 -2.86 0.67
N TYR A 277 9.82 -3.08 -0.62
CA TYR A 277 10.83 -3.94 -1.21
C TYR A 277 12.06 -3.13 -1.68
N GLY A 278 13.20 -3.82 -1.81
CA GLY A 278 14.45 -3.20 -2.28
C GLY A 278 14.54 -3.12 -3.80
N ASP A 279 15.56 -2.41 -4.30
CA ASP A 279 15.79 -2.17 -5.73
C ASP A 279 15.68 -3.43 -6.62
N ILE A 280 16.16 -4.60 -6.16
CA ILE A 280 16.10 -5.88 -6.91
C ILE A 280 14.65 -6.29 -7.22
N PHE A 281 13.70 -6.04 -6.31
CA PHE A 281 12.29 -6.34 -6.52
C PHE A 281 11.65 -5.42 -7.59
N TYR A 282 12.18 -4.20 -7.71
CA TYR A 282 11.69 -3.13 -8.56
C TYR A 282 12.59 -2.89 -9.79
N GLU A 283 13.46 -3.85 -10.14
CA GLU A 283 14.49 -3.68 -11.17
C GLU A 283 13.92 -3.22 -12.52
N LYS A 284 12.78 -3.78 -12.93
CA LYS A 284 12.06 -3.39 -14.15
C LYS A 284 11.53 -1.96 -14.11
N GLN A 285 10.99 -1.53 -12.97
CA GLN A 285 10.49 -0.16 -12.80
C GLN A 285 11.66 0.85 -12.81
N ILE A 286 12.81 0.47 -12.23
CA ILE A 286 14.04 1.26 -12.24
C ILE A 286 14.62 1.36 -13.66
N GLU A 287 14.66 0.26 -14.41
CA GLU A 287 15.08 0.24 -15.81
C GLU A 287 14.22 1.17 -16.67
N ILE A 288 12.89 1.06 -16.57
CA ILE A 288 11.95 1.90 -17.32
C ILE A 288 12.06 3.38 -16.93
N VAL A 289 12.29 3.70 -15.65
CA VAL A 289 12.57 5.06 -15.18
C VAL A 289 13.87 5.61 -15.77
N ASN A 290 14.93 4.81 -15.87
CA ASN A 290 16.18 5.23 -16.50
C ASN A 290 16.00 5.45 -18.01
N ASN A 291 15.33 4.52 -18.69
CA ASN A 291 15.00 4.63 -20.12
C ASN A 291 14.17 5.90 -20.42
N PHE A 292 13.25 6.28 -19.51
CA PHE A 292 12.48 7.52 -19.62
C PHE A 292 13.33 8.80 -19.44
N LYS A 293 14.36 8.76 -18.59
CA LYS A 293 15.31 9.87 -18.43
C LYS A 293 16.25 10.01 -19.61
N ASP A 294 16.74 8.88 -20.12
CA ASP A 294 17.51 8.83 -21.36
C ASP A 294 16.69 9.39 -22.53
N PHE A 295 15.40 9.04 -22.62
CA PHE A 295 14.46 9.62 -23.59
C PHE A 295 14.34 11.16 -23.44
N LYS A 296 14.06 11.67 -22.23
CA LYS A 296 13.95 13.11 -21.96
C LYS A 296 15.25 13.90 -22.17
N THR A 297 16.41 13.28 -22.04
CA THR A 297 17.72 13.96 -22.18
C THR A 297 18.30 13.94 -23.58
N LYS A 298 17.85 13.01 -24.45
CA LYS A 298 18.34 12.86 -25.82
C LYS A 298 17.48 13.56 -26.87
N LEU A 299 16.29 14.05 -26.51
CA LEU A 299 15.29 14.61 -27.42
C LEU A 299 14.79 15.97 -26.90
N SER A 300 14.36 16.84 -27.82
CA SER A 300 13.66 18.08 -27.48
C SER A 300 12.21 17.82 -27.06
N ASP A 301 11.63 18.73 -26.27
CA ASP A 301 10.32 18.58 -25.62
C ASP A 301 9.17 18.22 -26.58
N GLY A 302 9.27 18.58 -27.86
CA GLY A 302 8.32 18.22 -28.92
C GLY A 302 8.16 16.72 -29.19
N LYS A 303 8.94 15.84 -28.53
CA LYS A 303 8.73 14.38 -28.52
C LYS A 303 7.86 13.87 -27.36
N ILE A 304 7.41 14.75 -26.47
CA ILE A 304 6.35 14.46 -25.51
C ILE A 304 5.01 14.98 -26.10
N PRO A 305 3.92 14.19 -26.10
CA PRO A 305 2.61 14.66 -26.57
C PRO A 305 1.98 15.68 -25.63
N SER A 306 1.15 16.57 -26.19
CA SER A 306 0.39 17.55 -25.41
C SER A 306 -0.73 16.90 -24.60
N TRP A 307 -1.28 17.63 -23.62
CA TRP A 307 -2.32 17.13 -22.73
C TRP A 307 -3.59 16.66 -23.46
N GLU A 308 -4.00 17.35 -24.53
CA GLU A 308 -5.16 16.97 -25.34
C GLU A 308 -4.88 15.67 -26.09
N LYS A 309 -3.68 15.53 -26.66
CA LYS A 309 -3.24 14.31 -27.38
C LYS A 309 -3.16 13.10 -26.45
N ILE A 310 -2.74 13.29 -25.20
CA ILE A 310 -2.79 12.26 -24.15
C ILE A 310 -4.23 11.92 -23.79
N SER A 311 -5.10 12.92 -23.67
CA SER A 311 -6.51 12.75 -23.32
C SER A 311 -7.26 11.96 -24.39
N ILE A 312 -6.99 12.20 -25.67
CA ILE A 312 -7.54 11.42 -26.81
C ILE A 312 -7.08 9.95 -26.73
N VAL A 313 -5.79 9.71 -26.50
CA VAL A 313 -5.21 8.36 -26.44
C VAL A 313 -5.56 7.61 -25.14
N GLY A 314 -6.12 8.29 -24.13
CA GLY A 314 -6.67 7.69 -22.91
C GLY A 314 -5.64 7.12 -21.91
N ILE A 315 -4.34 7.34 -22.12
CA ILE A 315 -3.27 6.86 -21.23
C ILE A 315 -2.95 7.85 -20.11
N LYS A 316 -2.46 7.35 -18.98
CA LYS A 316 -2.10 8.15 -17.80
C LYS A 316 -0.58 8.16 -17.57
N PRO A 317 0.16 9.21 -18.00
CA PRO A 317 1.61 9.26 -17.86
C PRO A 317 2.11 9.82 -16.52
N LEU A 318 1.27 10.53 -15.74
CA LEU A 318 1.66 11.17 -14.48
C LEU A 318 2.38 10.22 -13.50
N PRO A 319 1.97 8.95 -13.30
CA PRO A 319 2.68 8.02 -12.43
C PRO A 319 4.15 7.79 -12.80
N LEU A 320 4.48 7.77 -14.11
CA LEU A 320 5.86 7.60 -14.60
C LEU A 320 6.72 8.83 -14.31
N PHE A 321 6.21 10.03 -14.57
CA PHE A 321 6.93 11.28 -14.24
C PHE A 321 7.24 11.37 -12.74
N ILE A 322 6.26 11.05 -11.90
CA ILE A 322 6.42 11.07 -10.45
C ILE A 322 7.44 10.04 -9.97
N LEU A 323 7.39 8.79 -10.45
CA LEU A 323 8.35 7.75 -10.04
C LEU A 323 9.76 8.04 -10.58
N ALA A 324 9.86 8.57 -11.79
CA ALA A 324 11.11 9.04 -12.36
C ALA A 324 11.67 10.27 -11.62
N ARG A 325 10.80 11.03 -10.94
CA ARG A 325 11.10 12.34 -10.34
C ARG A 325 11.49 13.39 -11.39
N GLU A 326 10.72 13.39 -12.47
CA GLU A 326 10.83 14.30 -13.61
C GLU A 326 9.73 15.35 -13.56
N ASN A 327 10.09 16.63 -13.79
CA ASN A 327 9.11 17.70 -13.95
C ASN A 327 8.21 17.41 -15.16
N LEU A 328 6.93 17.82 -15.04
CA LEU A 328 5.95 17.78 -16.12
C LEU A 328 6.33 18.80 -17.22
N PRO A 329 5.84 18.65 -18.46
CA PRO A 329 5.84 19.73 -19.44
C PRO A 329 4.95 20.87 -18.96
N THR A 330 5.40 22.12 -19.13
CA THR A 330 4.71 23.34 -18.64
C THR A 330 3.26 23.44 -19.10
N GLU A 331 2.96 22.95 -20.31
CA GLU A 331 1.59 22.90 -20.86
C GLU A 331 0.66 22.00 -20.04
N TRP A 332 1.13 20.84 -19.57
CA TRP A 332 0.34 19.96 -18.70
C TRP A 332 0.12 20.59 -17.32
N GLU A 333 1.04 21.43 -16.83
CA GLU A 333 0.87 22.13 -15.55
C GLU A 333 -0.32 23.10 -15.60
N SER A 334 -0.55 23.79 -16.72
CA SER A 334 -1.75 24.62 -16.92
C SER A 334 -3.06 23.84 -17.02
N HIS A 335 -3.00 22.53 -17.28
CA HIS A 335 -4.17 21.64 -17.33
C HIS A 335 -4.49 20.96 -15.98
N LEU A 336 -3.73 21.24 -14.91
CA LEU A 336 -3.90 20.63 -13.59
C LEU A 336 -4.37 21.66 -12.54
N PRO A 337 -5.40 21.35 -11.71
CA PRO A 337 -5.74 22.14 -10.54
C PRO A 337 -4.53 22.32 -9.63
N LYS A 338 -4.35 23.51 -9.06
CA LYS A 338 -3.14 23.91 -8.31
C LYS A 338 -2.70 22.87 -7.27
N TRP A 339 -3.64 22.31 -6.52
CA TRP A 339 -3.34 21.29 -5.50
C TRP A 339 -2.79 19.98 -6.08
N LYS A 340 -3.22 19.58 -7.30
CA LYS A 340 -2.67 18.39 -7.97
C LYS A 340 -1.21 18.63 -8.32
N LEU A 341 -0.88 19.81 -8.84
CA LEU A 341 0.49 20.20 -9.17
C LEU A 341 1.38 20.30 -7.93
N GLU A 342 0.89 20.91 -6.85
CA GLU A 342 1.60 20.97 -5.56
C GLU A 342 1.88 19.57 -4.98
N PHE A 343 0.90 18.65 -5.03
CA PHE A 343 1.10 17.27 -4.60
C PHE A 343 2.12 16.53 -5.47
N ILE A 344 2.00 16.62 -6.80
CA ILE A 344 2.93 16.00 -7.76
C ILE A 344 4.37 16.50 -7.52
N ASN A 345 4.54 17.82 -7.43
CA ASN A 345 5.84 18.44 -7.19
C ASN A 345 6.39 18.10 -5.80
N SER A 346 5.53 17.86 -4.79
CA SER A 346 5.97 17.36 -3.48
C SER A 346 6.51 15.92 -3.50
N LEU A 347 6.02 15.08 -4.42
CA LEU A 347 6.51 13.71 -4.63
C LEU A 347 7.79 13.68 -5.46
N ILE A 348 7.85 14.46 -6.56
CA ILE A 348 9.06 14.62 -7.37
C ILE A 348 10.23 15.13 -6.51
N ASN A 349 9.99 16.14 -5.67
CA ASN A 349 11.02 16.75 -4.83
C ASN A 349 11.21 16.06 -3.45
N ILE A 350 10.67 14.85 -3.26
CA ILE A 350 10.85 14.14 -1.99
C ILE A 350 12.31 13.71 -1.79
N PRO A 351 12.94 13.95 -0.62
CA PRO A 351 14.29 13.48 -0.37
C PRO A 351 14.27 11.96 -0.19
N LEU A 352 15.05 11.25 -1.01
CA LEU A 352 15.31 9.81 -0.89
C LEU A 352 16.73 9.59 -0.35
N SER A 353 16.96 8.49 0.35
CA SER A 353 18.30 8.11 0.80
C SER A 353 19.17 7.67 -0.40
N PRO A 354 20.51 7.85 -0.35
CA PRO A 354 21.40 7.41 -1.44
C PRO A 354 21.36 5.91 -1.77
N LYS A 355 20.73 5.09 -0.90
CA LYS A 355 20.56 3.65 -1.10
C LYS A 355 19.22 3.29 -1.78
N LYS A 356 18.46 4.27 -2.28
CA LYS A 356 17.09 4.06 -2.77
C LYS A 356 16.82 4.82 -4.06
N LYS A 357 16.54 4.08 -5.15
CA LYS A 357 16.37 4.67 -6.49
C LYS A 357 14.97 5.23 -6.76
N ILE A 358 13.94 4.74 -6.07
CA ILE A 358 12.53 5.11 -6.28
C ILE A 358 11.79 5.45 -4.98
N ILE A 359 10.65 6.13 -5.12
CA ILE A 359 9.70 6.42 -4.04
C ILE A 359 9.13 5.09 -3.50
N SER A 360 9.04 4.94 -2.16
CA SER A 360 8.40 3.77 -1.53
C SER A 360 7.00 4.02 -1.03
N LEU A 361 6.27 2.94 -0.74
CA LEU A 361 4.94 2.90 -0.12
C LEU A 361 4.85 3.85 1.08
N SER A 362 5.87 3.83 1.94
CA SER A 362 5.97 4.67 3.14
C SER A 362 6.14 6.16 2.84
N HIS A 363 6.92 6.49 1.81
CA HIS A 363 7.10 7.86 1.33
C HIS A 363 5.79 8.40 0.76
N LEU A 364 5.12 7.60 -0.07
CA LEU A 364 3.84 7.96 -0.67
C LEU A 364 2.73 8.13 0.39
N TYR A 365 2.59 7.18 1.33
CA TYR A 365 1.62 7.24 2.42
C TYR A 365 1.76 8.52 3.26
N ILE A 366 3.00 8.86 3.64
CA ILE A 366 3.30 10.06 4.41
C ILE A 366 3.07 11.35 3.61
N SER A 367 3.40 11.39 2.32
CA SER A 367 3.10 12.54 1.46
C SER A 367 1.60 12.77 1.29
N ILE A 368 0.81 11.70 1.09
CA ILE A 368 -0.66 11.78 1.02
C ILE A 368 -1.24 12.35 2.33
N LEU A 369 -0.78 11.86 3.49
CA LEU A 369 -1.21 12.36 4.79
C LEU A 369 -0.83 13.83 4.98
N LYS A 370 0.43 14.19 4.71
CA LYS A 370 0.95 15.56 4.85
C LYS A 370 0.20 16.55 3.97
N HIS A 371 -0.02 16.20 2.70
CA HIS A 371 -0.75 17.04 1.75
C HIS A 371 -2.24 17.17 2.13
N PHE A 372 -2.89 16.09 2.57
CA PHE A 372 -4.26 16.13 3.07
C PHE A 372 -4.42 17.07 4.28
N LEU A 373 -3.48 17.06 5.23
CA LEU A 373 -3.50 17.97 6.37
C LEU A 373 -3.26 19.43 5.96
N GLN A 374 -2.41 19.69 4.97
CA GLN A 374 -2.23 21.02 4.39
C GLN A 374 -3.53 21.53 3.72
N MET A 375 -4.20 20.70 2.91
CA MET A 375 -5.46 21.07 2.26
C MET A 375 -6.61 21.31 3.27
N LEU A 376 -6.59 20.65 4.43
CA LEU A 376 -7.48 20.96 5.57
C LEU A 376 -7.13 22.26 6.28
N GLU A 377 -5.85 22.64 6.33
CA GLU A 377 -5.42 23.90 6.93
C GLU A 377 -5.78 25.10 6.06
N GLU A 378 -5.61 24.96 4.74
CA GLU A 378 -5.96 25.95 3.70
C GLU A 378 -7.46 26.01 3.39
N ASN A 379 -8.24 24.99 3.78
CA ASN A 379 -9.65 24.82 3.45
C ASN A 379 -9.93 24.88 1.93
N ASN A 380 -9.07 24.26 1.14
CA ASN A 380 -9.08 24.33 -0.33
C ASN A 380 -10.38 23.74 -0.92
N SER A 381 -11.17 24.55 -1.63
CA SER A 381 -12.47 24.16 -2.18
C SER A 381 -12.40 23.26 -3.42
N GLU A 382 -11.30 23.30 -4.17
CA GLU A 382 -11.04 22.43 -5.33
C GLU A 382 -10.48 21.06 -4.91
N TYR A 383 -10.03 20.93 -3.66
CA TYR A 383 -9.41 19.71 -3.17
C TYR A 383 -10.44 18.60 -2.96
N ASN A 384 -10.09 17.41 -3.45
CA ASN A 384 -10.88 16.19 -3.29
C ASN A 384 -9.92 14.98 -3.18
N PRO A 385 -9.86 14.26 -2.05
CA PRO A 385 -8.92 13.13 -1.88
C PRO A 385 -9.02 12.04 -2.96
N GLN A 386 -10.19 11.82 -3.56
CA GLN A 386 -10.37 10.94 -4.71
C GLN A 386 -9.53 11.33 -5.93
N GLY A 387 -9.19 12.62 -6.11
CA GLY A 387 -8.33 13.07 -7.19
C GLY A 387 -6.87 12.60 -7.09
N TYR A 388 -6.45 12.04 -5.94
CA TYR A 388 -5.19 11.28 -5.86
C TYR A 388 -5.21 10.05 -6.77
N PHE A 389 -6.39 9.46 -7.04
CA PHE A 389 -6.48 8.28 -7.93
C PHE A 389 -6.06 8.60 -9.37
N ASP A 390 -6.26 9.84 -9.83
CA ASP A 390 -5.86 10.27 -11.17
C ASP A 390 -4.35 10.43 -11.31
N ILE A 391 -3.69 10.77 -10.20
CA ILE A 391 -2.26 11.09 -10.12
C ILE A 391 -1.43 9.81 -9.92
N LEU A 392 -1.93 8.89 -9.09
CA LEU A 392 -1.17 7.75 -8.60
C LEU A 392 -1.38 6.46 -9.39
N TYR A 393 -2.44 6.33 -10.20
CA TYR A 393 -2.81 5.06 -10.83
C TYR A 393 -3.03 5.18 -12.34
N GLU A 394 -2.42 4.24 -13.06
CA GLU A 394 -2.50 4.06 -14.51
C GLU A 394 -3.91 3.68 -15.02
N ASN A 395 -4.71 2.99 -14.19
CA ASN A 395 -5.96 2.35 -14.59
C ASN A 395 -6.98 2.31 -13.43
N SER A 396 -8.20 1.84 -13.73
CA SER A 396 -9.32 1.73 -12.79
C SER A 396 -9.18 0.64 -11.73
N GLN A 397 -8.25 -0.31 -11.87
CA GLN A 397 -8.08 -1.41 -10.90
C GLN A 397 -7.35 -1.00 -9.62
N ARG A 398 -6.64 0.14 -9.61
CA ARG A 398 -6.01 0.75 -8.42
C ARG A 398 -5.09 -0.16 -7.57
N ASN A 399 -4.53 -1.19 -8.19
CA ASN A 399 -3.73 -2.21 -7.49
C ASN A 399 -2.26 -1.81 -7.21
N ARG A 400 -1.70 -0.83 -7.93
CA ARG A 400 -0.25 -0.54 -7.96
C ARG A 400 0.05 0.97 -8.03
N PRO A 401 -0.02 1.71 -6.90
CA PRO A 401 0.17 3.17 -6.91
C PRO A 401 1.60 3.53 -7.31
N LEU A 402 1.79 4.35 -8.35
CA LEU A 402 3.12 4.67 -8.93
C LEU A 402 3.94 3.43 -9.33
N LYS A 403 3.28 2.30 -9.65
CA LYS A 403 3.91 0.97 -9.76
C LYS A 403 4.67 0.49 -8.51
N ILE A 404 4.43 1.07 -7.33
CA ILE A 404 4.82 0.47 -6.04
C ILE A 404 3.89 -0.73 -5.78
N TYR A 405 4.44 -1.82 -5.22
CA TYR A 405 3.68 -3.03 -4.92
C TYR A 405 2.99 -2.92 -3.55
N ASP A 406 1.65 -2.80 -3.56
CA ASP A 406 0.82 -2.61 -2.37
C ASP A 406 -0.10 -3.83 -2.13
N PRO A 407 0.39 -4.92 -1.51
CA PRO A 407 -0.35 -6.18 -1.39
C PRO A 407 -1.60 -6.10 -0.49
N LEU A 408 -1.80 -4.98 0.21
CA LEU A 408 -2.94 -4.76 1.12
C LEU A 408 -3.91 -3.68 0.61
N GLN A 409 -3.63 -3.02 -0.52
CA GLN A 409 -4.33 -1.81 -1.00
C GLN A 409 -4.33 -0.69 0.05
N THR A 410 -3.19 -0.56 0.74
CA THR A 410 -2.85 0.44 1.76
C THR A 410 -3.18 1.85 1.31
N ILE A 411 -2.71 2.25 0.11
CA ILE A 411 -2.87 3.60 -0.42
C ILE A 411 -4.32 3.86 -0.84
N GLU A 412 -4.96 2.90 -1.50
CA GLU A 412 -6.35 3.04 -1.94
C GLU A 412 -7.29 3.24 -0.74
N LYS A 413 -7.25 2.31 0.23
CA LYS A 413 -8.09 2.36 1.44
C LYS A 413 -7.78 3.59 2.28
N PHE A 414 -6.54 4.09 2.24
CA PHE A 414 -6.20 5.35 2.89
C PHE A 414 -6.83 6.55 2.17
N CYS A 415 -6.75 6.64 0.83
CA CYS A 415 -7.45 7.67 0.07
C CYS A 415 -8.97 7.64 0.27
N GLU A 416 -9.60 6.46 0.37
CA GLU A 416 -11.03 6.31 0.72
C GLU A 416 -11.35 6.75 2.16
N THR A 417 -10.46 6.46 3.10
CA THR A 417 -10.57 6.92 4.50
C THR A 417 -10.50 8.45 4.57
N LEU A 418 -9.53 9.05 3.87
CA LEU A 418 -9.39 10.51 3.75
C LEU A 418 -10.57 11.15 3.02
N GLN A 419 -11.13 10.51 1.99
CA GLN A 419 -12.33 10.96 1.30
C GLN A 419 -13.54 11.03 2.24
N THR A 420 -13.73 9.98 3.05
CA THR A 420 -14.84 9.89 4.01
C THR A 420 -14.70 10.97 5.10
N LEU A 421 -13.47 11.20 5.55
CA LEU A 421 -13.14 12.26 6.50
C LEU A 421 -13.37 13.68 5.89
N TRP A 422 -12.95 13.91 4.65
CA TRP A 422 -13.16 15.17 3.90
C TRP A 422 -14.65 15.47 3.69
N LYS A 423 -15.46 14.45 3.38
CA LYS A 423 -16.93 14.57 3.26
C LYS A 423 -17.63 14.94 4.57
N HIS A 424 -16.99 14.75 5.72
CA HIS A 424 -17.54 15.09 7.03
C HIS A 424 -16.95 16.36 7.65
N ARG A 425 -15.94 16.99 7.02
CA ARG A 425 -15.10 18.05 7.61
C ARG A 425 -15.89 19.22 8.24
N GLU A 426 -16.96 19.68 7.60
CA GLU A 426 -17.78 20.80 8.08
C GLU A 426 -18.55 20.41 9.35
N LYS A 427 -19.29 19.29 9.28
CA LYS A 427 -20.04 18.70 10.41
C LYS A 427 -19.15 18.41 11.61
N THR A 428 -17.88 18.07 11.39
CA THR A 428 -16.90 17.76 12.44
C THR A 428 -16.05 18.96 12.87
N ARG A 429 -16.13 20.10 12.16
CA ARG A 429 -15.27 21.28 12.32
C ARG A 429 -13.77 20.90 12.25
N LEU A 430 -13.43 20.06 11.27
CA LEU A 430 -12.11 19.42 11.13
C LEU A 430 -10.98 20.41 10.81
N THR A 431 -11.30 21.52 10.15
CA THR A 431 -10.37 22.62 9.81
C THR A 431 -9.84 23.37 11.04
N GLU A 432 -10.45 23.18 12.22
CA GLU A 432 -10.05 23.77 13.50
C GLU A 432 -8.94 22.98 14.24
N PHE A 433 -8.62 21.76 13.80
CA PHE A 433 -7.44 21.06 14.29
C PHE A 433 -6.20 21.63 13.61
N LYS A 434 -5.21 22.05 14.42
CA LYS A 434 -3.98 22.72 13.95
C LYS A 434 -2.70 22.02 14.37
N ILE A 435 -2.79 20.99 15.20
CA ILE A 435 -1.68 20.12 15.59
C ILE A 435 -2.17 18.68 15.53
N PHE A 436 -1.47 17.86 14.74
CA PHE A 436 -1.81 16.46 14.51
C PHE A 436 -0.71 15.52 15.05
N LYS A 437 -1.11 14.33 15.48
CA LYS A 437 -0.20 13.26 15.88
C LYS A 437 -0.68 11.98 15.22
N PHE A 438 0.11 11.44 14.30
CA PHE A 438 -0.15 10.14 13.69
C PHE A 438 0.66 9.09 14.45
N ARG A 439 -0.06 8.29 15.24
CA ARG A 439 0.54 7.33 16.16
C ARG A 439 0.74 5.98 15.46
N HIS A 440 1.31 5.03 16.20
CA HIS A 440 1.13 3.60 15.97
C HIS A 440 -0.35 3.25 15.72
N GLU A 441 -0.61 2.01 15.27
CA GLU A 441 -1.98 1.53 15.00
C GLU A 441 -2.71 2.27 13.86
N GLY A 442 -2.04 3.19 13.14
CA GLY A 442 -2.68 4.03 12.11
C GLY A 442 -3.62 5.09 12.70
N ILE A 443 -3.43 5.44 13.98
CA ILE A 443 -4.31 6.35 14.69
C ILE A 443 -3.89 7.80 14.40
N LEU A 444 -4.69 8.51 13.62
CA LEU A 444 -4.57 9.96 13.49
C LEU A 444 -5.33 10.63 14.64
N GLN A 445 -4.64 11.42 15.44
CA GLN A 445 -5.23 12.31 16.44
C GLN A 445 -4.97 13.77 16.06
N GLY A 446 -5.82 14.67 16.52
CA GLY A 446 -5.60 16.11 16.42
C GLY A 446 -6.03 16.83 17.70
N LYS A 447 -5.46 18.01 17.91
CA LYS A 447 -5.94 19.01 18.87
C LYS A 447 -6.08 20.39 18.21
N LYS A 448 -6.93 21.23 18.81
CA LYS A 448 -7.09 22.65 18.41
C LYS A 448 -5.97 23.47 19.05
N ALA A 449 -5.61 24.61 18.46
CA ALA A 449 -4.51 25.44 18.98
C ALA A 449 -4.69 25.83 20.47
N SER A 450 -5.93 26.13 20.88
CA SER A 450 -6.31 26.53 22.24
C SER A 450 -6.77 25.40 23.16
N ASN A 451 -6.53 24.12 22.81
CA ASN A 451 -7.07 22.99 23.56
C ASN A 451 -6.04 21.86 23.72
N GLU A 452 -5.77 21.43 24.96
CA GLU A 452 -4.84 20.34 25.26
C GLU A 452 -5.40 18.95 24.96
N SER A 453 -6.73 18.80 24.94
CA SER A 453 -7.39 17.51 24.74
C SER A 453 -7.30 17.03 23.29
N TRP A 454 -6.64 15.89 23.11
CA TRP A 454 -6.56 15.18 21.84
C TRP A 454 -7.88 14.47 21.51
N LYS A 455 -8.34 14.62 20.27
CA LYS A 455 -9.43 13.81 19.70
C LYS A 455 -8.88 12.88 18.62
N THR A 456 -9.39 11.66 18.61
CA THR A 456 -9.08 10.68 17.56
C THR A 456 -9.90 11.00 16.30
N ILE A 457 -9.21 11.10 15.17
CA ILE A 457 -9.76 11.47 13.86
C ILE A 457 -9.88 10.23 12.96
N ILE A 458 -8.86 9.35 12.98
CA ILE A 458 -8.85 8.03 12.35
C ILE A 458 -8.32 7.02 13.38
N ALA A 459 -8.87 5.81 13.43
CA ALA A 459 -8.36 4.68 14.23
C ALA A 459 -8.88 3.33 13.72
N TYR A 460 -8.57 2.24 14.45
CA TYR A 460 -9.34 0.99 14.41
C TYR A 460 -9.82 0.59 15.82
N CYS A 461 -10.69 -0.42 15.90
CA CYS A 461 -11.19 -0.94 17.17
C CYS A 461 -10.25 -1.99 17.80
N GLY A 462 -9.47 -1.58 18.81
CA GLY A 462 -8.69 -2.47 19.68
C GLY A 462 -9.51 -3.25 20.73
N GLY A 463 -10.85 -3.22 20.67
CA GLY A 463 -11.73 -3.93 21.61
C GLY A 463 -11.82 -5.44 21.37
N ASN A 464 -12.53 -6.15 22.25
CA ASN A 464 -12.80 -7.59 22.13
C ASN A 464 -14.31 -7.85 22.12
N ILE A 465 -14.73 -8.91 21.43
CA ILE A 465 -16.08 -9.44 21.42
C ILE A 465 -16.07 -10.82 22.08
N LYS A 466 -16.93 -11.02 23.09
CA LYS A 466 -17.04 -12.30 23.82
C LYS A 466 -17.34 -13.45 22.83
N GLY A 467 -16.53 -14.51 22.87
CA GLY A 467 -16.62 -15.65 21.96
C GLY A 467 -16.02 -15.46 20.56
N LYS A 468 -15.67 -14.23 20.13
CA LYS A 468 -15.07 -13.96 18.80
C LYS A 468 -13.64 -13.39 18.83
N GLY A 469 -13.12 -13.06 20.01
CA GLY A 469 -11.77 -12.49 20.18
C GLY A 469 -11.69 -10.99 19.81
N LYS A 470 -10.55 -10.54 19.26
CA LYS A 470 -10.33 -9.13 18.89
C LYS A 470 -11.37 -8.65 17.86
N CYS A 471 -11.90 -7.46 18.09
CA CYS A 471 -12.88 -6.82 17.20
C CYS A 471 -12.26 -6.43 15.86
N GLY A 472 -11.13 -5.70 15.86
CA GLY A 472 -10.37 -5.37 14.65
C GLY A 472 -11.11 -4.49 13.63
N TYR A 473 -12.32 -4.01 13.94
CA TYR A 473 -13.10 -3.19 13.02
C TYR A 473 -12.34 -1.92 12.64
N SER A 474 -12.16 -1.72 11.33
CA SER A 474 -11.31 -0.66 10.75
C SER A 474 -11.84 -0.29 9.36
N PRO A 475 -11.78 0.99 8.94
CA PRO A 475 -11.41 2.15 9.74
C PRO A 475 -12.56 2.64 10.65
N LEU A 476 -12.19 3.30 11.74
CA LEU A 476 -13.04 4.23 12.49
C LEU A 476 -12.69 5.66 12.03
N ILE A 477 -13.69 6.45 11.65
CA ILE A 477 -13.51 7.79 11.06
C ILE A 477 -14.39 8.81 11.77
N PHE A 478 -13.81 9.94 12.18
CA PHE A 478 -14.55 11.02 12.83
C PHE A 478 -15.61 11.62 11.89
N GLY A 479 -16.84 11.77 12.39
CA GLY A 479 -18.00 12.24 11.63
C GLY A 479 -18.90 11.10 11.14
N SER A 480 -18.29 9.97 10.77
CA SER A 480 -18.98 8.68 10.57
C SER A 480 -19.18 7.93 11.90
N GLN A 481 -18.26 8.11 12.85
CA GLN A 481 -18.37 7.70 14.24
C GLN A 481 -18.20 8.90 15.17
N GLN A 482 -18.77 8.77 16.38
CA GLN A 482 -18.66 9.76 17.45
C GLN A 482 -17.42 9.51 18.31
N ASN A 483 -16.77 10.56 18.80
CA ASN A 483 -15.82 10.45 19.90
C ASN A 483 -16.56 10.28 21.22
N CYS A 484 -16.07 9.41 22.09
CA CYS A 484 -16.53 9.30 23.46
C CYS A 484 -16.19 10.61 24.21
N PRO A 485 -17.17 11.34 24.79
CA PRO A 485 -16.92 12.65 25.40
C PRO A 485 -15.87 12.58 26.51
N THR A 486 -15.91 11.50 27.30
CA THR A 486 -15.05 11.21 28.45
C THR A 486 -13.57 10.95 28.12
N CYS A 487 -13.22 10.64 26.87
CA CYS A 487 -11.84 10.24 26.54
C CYS A 487 -11.33 10.62 25.14
N GLY A 488 -12.13 11.29 24.30
CA GLY A 488 -11.74 11.75 22.96
C GLY A 488 -11.54 10.66 21.90
N HIS A 489 -11.58 9.37 22.28
CA HIS A 489 -11.39 8.25 21.35
C HIS A 489 -12.69 7.92 20.61
N LEU A 490 -12.61 7.52 19.34
CA LEU A 490 -13.78 7.10 18.54
C LEU A 490 -14.42 5.84 19.15
N ILE A 491 -15.76 5.81 19.15
CA ILE A 491 -16.54 4.65 19.60
C ILE A 491 -16.71 3.67 18.43
N CYS A 492 -16.41 2.40 18.66
CA CYS A 492 -16.63 1.35 17.66
C CYS A 492 -18.11 1.18 17.34
N ARG A 493 -18.47 1.18 16.04
CA ARG A 493 -19.86 1.03 15.58
C ARG A 493 -20.44 -0.38 15.78
N GLN A 494 -19.62 -1.38 16.10
CA GLN A 494 -20.08 -2.75 16.31
C GLN A 494 -20.92 -2.83 17.60
N PRO A 495 -22.23 -3.15 17.52
CA PRO A 495 -23.14 -3.06 18.68
C PRO A 495 -22.72 -3.95 19.85
N ASP A 496 -22.07 -5.07 19.53
CA ASP A 496 -21.64 -6.11 20.46
C ASP A 496 -20.22 -5.87 21.06
N CYS A 497 -19.65 -4.68 20.80
CA CYS A 497 -18.32 -4.24 21.22
C CYS A 497 -18.30 -2.82 21.83
N GLN A 498 -18.71 -1.79 21.07
CA GLN A 498 -18.77 -0.36 21.47
C GLN A 498 -17.52 0.21 22.19
N TYR A 499 -16.34 -0.38 21.96
CA TYR A 499 -15.06 0.02 22.55
C TYR A 499 -14.60 1.41 22.08
N CYS A 500 -13.96 2.16 22.97
CA CYS A 500 -13.17 3.36 22.63
C CYS A 500 -11.79 3.37 23.31
N LYS A 501 -11.72 3.09 24.61
CA LYS A 501 -10.49 2.89 25.39
C LYS A 501 -10.79 2.05 26.63
N GLN A 502 -9.95 1.05 26.94
CA GLN A 502 -10.18 0.11 28.05
C GLN A 502 -10.38 0.80 29.41
N SER A 503 -9.61 1.86 29.71
CA SER A 503 -9.71 2.60 30.98
C SER A 503 -10.72 3.77 30.96
N CYS A 504 -11.65 3.81 30.01
CA CYS A 504 -12.71 4.84 29.97
C CYS A 504 -13.95 4.38 30.78
N PRO A 505 -14.43 5.14 31.79
CA PRO A 505 -15.62 4.79 32.57
C PRO A 505 -16.84 4.53 31.69
N SER A 506 -17.11 5.44 30.75
CA SER A 506 -18.25 5.33 29.84
C SER A 506 -18.14 4.21 28.80
N TYR A 507 -16.98 3.57 28.64
CA TYR A 507 -16.90 2.28 27.95
C TYR A 507 -17.29 1.11 28.86
N GLN A 508 -16.91 1.13 30.14
CA GLN A 508 -17.32 0.09 31.10
C GLN A 508 -18.85 0.10 31.32
N GLU A 509 -19.47 1.29 31.38
CA GLU A 509 -20.94 1.47 31.37
C GLU A 509 -21.59 0.77 30.16
N ARG A 510 -21.15 1.09 28.93
CA ARG A 510 -21.67 0.47 27.70
C ARG A 510 -21.40 -1.04 27.66
N LYS A 511 -20.24 -1.50 28.13
CA LYS A 511 -19.89 -2.91 28.22
C LYS A 511 -20.85 -3.67 29.14
N ALA A 512 -21.13 -3.13 30.33
CA ALA A 512 -22.09 -3.71 31.26
C ALA A 512 -23.52 -3.75 30.69
N GLN A 513 -23.94 -2.71 29.96
CA GLN A 513 -25.22 -2.70 29.24
C GLN A 513 -25.28 -3.79 28.15
N ILE A 514 -24.23 -3.96 27.34
CA ILE A 514 -24.14 -5.03 26.33
C ILE A 514 -24.16 -6.42 26.98
N GLU A 515 -23.52 -6.59 28.15
CA GLU A 515 -23.52 -7.86 28.86
C GLU A 515 -24.88 -8.17 29.50
N LYS A 516 -25.58 -7.17 30.05
CA LYS A 516 -26.98 -7.30 30.49
C LYS A 516 -27.92 -7.66 29.32
N GLN A 517 -27.86 -6.93 28.20
CA GLN A 517 -28.68 -7.19 27.00
C GLN A 517 -28.40 -8.56 26.34
N ARG A 518 -27.26 -9.20 26.62
CA ARG A 518 -26.99 -10.59 26.22
C ARG A 518 -27.67 -11.59 27.14
N LEU A 519 -27.64 -11.37 28.46
CA LEU A 519 -28.30 -12.21 29.45
C LEU A 519 -29.83 -12.15 29.33
N GLU A 520 -30.39 -11.00 28.92
CA GLU A 520 -31.81 -10.82 28.62
C GLU A 520 -32.26 -11.50 27.30
N ARG A 521 -31.36 -12.22 26.61
CA ARG A 521 -31.60 -12.89 25.32
C ARG A 521 -31.11 -14.34 25.28
N SER A 522 -30.70 -14.89 26.42
CA SER A 522 -30.14 -16.24 26.58
C SER A 522 -30.93 -17.05 27.61
#